data_AF-A0A518S887-F1
#
_entry.id   AF-A0A518S887-F1
#
_cell.length_a   1.000
_cell.length_b   1.000
_cell.length_c   1.000
_cell.angle_alpha   90.00
_cell.angle_beta   90.00
_cell.angle_gamma   90.00
#
_symmetry.space_group_name_H-M   'P 1'
#
loop_
_entity.id
_entity.type
_entity.pdbx_description
1 polymer ?
#
loop_
_entity_poly.entity_id
_entity_poly.type
_entity_poly.pdbx_seq_one_letter_code
_entity_poly.pdbx_strand_id
1 'polypeptide(L)'
;MAFPSSLATALSSRPKQLLGAGFGLLGTSHFAFWTQSSTALSDALAAGDYAAALAPLSEYAAGHPAYLLAIVTGIALVAWAQ
;
A
#
# COMPACT_ATOMS: atom_id res chain seq x y z
N MET A 1 -11.71 -26.40 19.10
CA MET A 1 -11.05 -25.33 18.31
C MET A 1 -12.02 -24.18 18.15
N ALA A 2 -11.84 -23.09 18.90
CA ALA A 2 -12.72 -21.90 18.89
C ALA A 2 -12.09 -20.71 18.15
N PHE A 3 -11.20 -20.99 17.18
CA PHE A 3 -10.53 -19.98 16.37
C PHE A 3 -11.48 -18.96 15.69
N PRO A 4 -12.65 -19.33 15.14
CA PRO A 4 -13.50 -18.35 14.48
C PRO A 4 -14.12 -17.33 15.44
N SER A 5 -14.42 -17.70 16.69
CA SER A 5 -15.03 -16.76 17.66
C SER A 5 -14.00 -15.79 18.22
N SER A 6 -12.79 -16.24 18.58
CA SER A 6 -11.73 -15.35 19.07
C SER A 6 -11.24 -14.39 18.00
N LEU A 7 -11.13 -14.85 16.74
CA LEU A 7 -10.74 -13.99 15.62
C LEU A 7 -11.84 -12.97 15.33
N ALA A 8 -13.11 -13.40 15.23
CA ALA A 8 -14.22 -12.48 15.00
C ALA A 8 -14.33 -11.39 16.08
N THR A 9 -14.15 -11.74 17.36
CA THR A 9 -14.12 -10.77 18.48
C THR A 9 -12.91 -9.84 18.39
N ALA A 10 -11.72 -10.35 18.06
CA ALA A 10 -10.54 -9.52 17.87
C ALA A 10 -10.74 -8.52 16.71
N LEU A 11 -11.33 -8.98 15.60
CA LEU A 11 -11.63 -8.16 14.43
C LEU A 11 -12.67 -7.08 14.74
N SER A 12 -13.78 -7.44 15.40
CA SER A 12 -14.84 -6.48 15.74
C SER A 12 -14.39 -5.43 16.76
N SER A 13 -13.41 -5.74 17.61
CA SER A 13 -12.85 -4.78 18.58
C SER A 13 -11.92 -3.72 17.98
N ARG A 14 -11.49 -3.90 16.71
CA ARG A 14 -10.40 -3.12 16.09
C ARG A 14 -10.75 -2.57 14.70
N PRO A 15 -11.93 -1.97 14.49
CA PRO A 15 -12.41 -1.59 13.15
C PRO A 15 -11.48 -0.62 12.42
N LYS A 16 -10.87 0.33 13.16
CA LYS A 16 -9.93 1.31 12.59
C LYS A 16 -8.63 0.64 12.11
N GLN A 17 -8.11 -0.32 12.87
CA GLN A 17 -6.88 -1.05 12.51
C GLN A 17 -7.14 -1.94 11.29
N LEU A 18 -8.33 -2.54 11.18
CA LEU A 18 -8.72 -3.34 10.01
C LEU A 18 -8.92 -2.49 8.76
N LEU A 19 -9.64 -1.37 8.87
CA LEU A 19 -9.78 -0.44 7.76
C LEU A 19 -8.42 0.10 7.34
N GLY A 20 -7.58 0.45 8.31
CA GLY A 20 -6.22 0.93 8.06
C GLY A 20 -5.36 -0.10 7.33
N ALA A 21 -5.36 -1.35 7.81
CA ALA A 21 -4.67 -2.46 7.15
C ALA A 21 -5.23 -2.72 5.74
N GLY A 22 -6.55 -2.69 5.56
CA GLY A 22 -7.19 -2.87 4.26
C GLY A 22 -6.78 -1.82 3.24
N PHE A 23 -6.86 -0.53 3.59
CA PHE A 23 -6.42 0.56 2.73
C PHE A 23 -4.92 0.50 2.42
N GLY A 24 -4.09 0.22 3.44
CA GLY A 24 -2.66 0.04 3.27
C GLY A 24 -2.35 -1.08 2.27
N LEU A 25 -2.95 -2.26 2.48
CA LEU A 25 -2.76 -3.43 1.61
C LEU A 25 -3.21 -3.17 0.17
N LEU A 26 -4.36 -2.53 -0.04
CA LEU A 26 -4.84 -2.21 -1.39
C LEU A 26 -3.85 -1.31 -2.13
N GLY A 27 -3.42 -0.23 -1.49
CA GLY A 27 -2.49 0.72 -2.08
C GLY A 27 -1.11 0.10 -2.36
N THR A 28 -0.55 -0.65 -1.41
CA THR A 28 0.76 -1.30 -1.60
C THR A 28 0.71 -2.43 -2.61
N SER A 29 -0.38 -3.21 -2.64
CA SER A 29 -0.51 -4.33 -3.60
C SER A 29 -0.63 -3.81 -5.02
N HIS A 30 -1.41 -2.74 -5.23
CA HIS A 30 -1.49 -2.11 -6.55
C HIS A 30 -0.13 -1.56 -6.98
N PHE A 31 0.59 -0.86 -6.10
CA PHE A 31 1.93 -0.36 -6.40
C PHE A 31 2.90 -1.50 -6.74
N ALA A 32 2.92 -2.57 -5.95
CA ALA A 32 3.77 -3.74 -6.19
C ALA A 32 3.41 -4.50 -7.48
N PHE A 33 2.15 -4.47 -7.89
CA PHE A 33 1.74 -5.03 -9.17
C PHE A 33 2.20 -4.15 -10.34
N TRP A 34 2.07 -2.82 -10.20
CA TRP A 34 2.56 -1.88 -11.20
C TRP A 34 4.09 -1.92 -11.37
N THR A 35 4.86 -2.09 -10.29
CA THR A 35 6.32 -2.18 -10.42
C THR A 35 6.77 -3.38 -11.26
N GLN A 36 5.98 -4.47 -11.28
CA GLN A 36 6.27 -5.64 -12.12
C GLN A 36 6.05 -5.37 -13.62
N SER A 37 5.23 -4.38 -13.98
CA SER A 37 4.97 -4.02 -15.37
C SER A 37 5.80 -2.82 -15.87
N SER A 38 6.48 -2.11 -14.97
CA SER A 38 7.26 -0.91 -15.31
C SER A 38 8.71 -1.25 -15.67
N THR A 39 8.97 -1.46 -16.96
CA THR A 39 10.33 -1.71 -17.46
C THR A 39 11.26 -0.51 -17.25
N ALA A 40 10.75 0.71 -17.43
CA ALA A 40 11.52 1.93 -17.20
C ALA A 40 12.02 2.05 -15.75
N LEU A 41 11.20 1.65 -14.77
CA LEU A 41 11.61 1.61 -13.37
C LEU A 41 12.65 0.51 -13.13
N SER A 42 12.43 -0.70 -13.65
CA SER A 42 13.36 -1.80 -13.46
C SER A 42 14.73 -1.52 -14.07
N ASP A 43 14.77 -0.92 -15.26
CA ASP A 43 16.01 -0.60 -15.98
C ASP A 43 16.81 0.48 -15.24
N ALA A 44 16.14 1.53 -14.76
CA ALA A 44 16.77 2.59 -13.97
C ALA A 44 17.37 2.04 -12.66
N LEU A 45 16.63 1.18 -11.94
CA LEU A 45 17.11 0.55 -10.71
C LEU A 45 18.28 -0.41 -10.97
N ALA A 46 18.24 -1.19 -12.06
CA ALA A 46 19.32 -2.09 -12.44
C ALA A 46 20.61 -1.33 -12.81
N ALA A 47 20.47 -0.14 -13.39
CA ALA A 47 21.58 0.76 -13.70
C ALA A 47 22.10 1.57 -12.48
N GLY A 48 21.41 1.51 -11.33
CA GLY A 48 21.70 2.34 -10.17
C GLY A 48 21.35 3.83 -10.37
N ASP A 49 20.57 4.16 -11.40
CA ASP A 49 20.16 5.52 -11.73
C ASP A 49 18.85 5.89 -11.03
N TYR A 50 18.97 6.29 -9.76
CA TYR A 50 17.82 6.69 -8.95
C TYR A 50 17.15 7.97 -9.44
N ALA A 51 17.86 8.84 -10.17
CA ALA A 51 17.27 10.03 -10.75
C ALA A 51 16.33 9.66 -11.91
N ALA A 52 16.75 8.74 -12.78
CA ALA A 52 15.89 8.19 -13.83
C ALA A 52 14.69 7.42 -13.25
N ALA A 53 14.85 6.75 -12.10
CA ALA A 53 13.75 6.05 -11.43
C ALA A 53 12.65 6.98 -10.90
N LEU A 54 12.92 8.28 -10.68
CA LEU A 54 11.91 9.23 -10.22
C LEU A 54 10.83 9.52 -11.26
N ALA A 55 11.16 9.52 -12.55
CA ALA A 55 10.20 9.80 -13.62
C ALA A 55 9.03 8.79 -13.63
N PRO A 56 9.24 7.46 -13.73
CA PRO A 56 8.14 6.50 -13.71
C PRO A 56 7.39 6.48 -12.36
N LEU A 57 8.07 6.78 -11.24
CA LEU A 57 7.39 6.93 -9.95
C LEU A 57 6.45 8.15 -9.91
N SER A 58 6.87 9.27 -10.50
CA SER A 58 6.05 10.47 -10.63
C SER A 58 4.85 10.22 -11.54
N GLU A 59 5.05 9.51 -12.65
CA GLU A 59 3.97 9.10 -13.55
C GLU A 59 2.97 8.17 -12.84
N TYR A 60 3.46 7.21 -12.06
CA TYR A 60 2.60 6.37 -11.23
C TYR A 60 1.77 7.23 -10.27
N ALA A 61 2.40 8.15 -9.55
CA ALA A 61 1.71 9.01 -8.58
C ALA A 61 0.62 9.86 -9.23
N ALA A 62 0.89 10.41 -10.42
CA ALA A 62 -0.07 11.20 -11.18
C ALA A 62 -1.24 10.36 -11.73
N GLY A 63 -0.96 9.15 -12.23
CA GLY A 63 -1.98 8.25 -12.78
C GLY A 63 -2.82 7.52 -11.72
N HIS A 64 -2.29 7.37 -10.51
CA HIS A 64 -2.83 6.47 -9.48
C HIS A 64 -2.98 7.15 -8.10
N PRO A 65 -3.49 8.39 -7.99
CA PRO A 65 -3.50 9.14 -6.73
C PRO A 65 -4.34 8.45 -5.64
N ALA A 66 -5.40 7.74 -6.03
CA ALA A 66 -6.26 7.01 -5.10
C ALA A 66 -5.50 5.93 -4.30
N TYR A 67 -4.52 5.25 -4.91
CA TYR A 67 -3.75 4.21 -4.23
C TYR A 67 -2.71 4.79 -3.28
N LEU A 68 -2.16 5.97 -3.60
CA LEU A 68 -1.31 6.72 -2.66
C LEU A 68 -2.13 7.20 -1.46
N LEU A 69 -3.33 7.75 -1.71
CA LEU A 69 -4.25 8.13 -0.65
C LEU A 69 -4.67 6.93 0.20
N ALA A 70 -4.86 5.76 -0.40
CA ALA A 70 -5.14 4.52 0.34
C ALA A 70 -3.99 4.16 1.28
N ILE A 71 -2.72 4.24 0.84
CA ILE A 71 -1.57 3.99 1.72
C ILE A 71 -1.55 4.99 2.88
N VAL A 72 -1.65 6.29 2.60
CA VAL A 72 -1.60 7.35 3.61
C VAL A 72 -2.75 7.21 4.61
N THR A 73 -3.98 7.00 4.11
CA THR A 73 -5.17 6.78 4.94
C THR A 73 -5.02 5.52 5.78
N GLY A 74 -4.45 4.46 5.20
CA GLY A 74 -4.17 3.20 5.89
C GLY A 74 -3.26 3.41 7.10
N ILE A 75 -2.13 4.09 6.88
CA ILE A 75 -1.17 4.45 7.93
C ILE A 75 -1.84 5.34 8.99
N ALA A 76 -2.57 6.38 8.57
CA ALA A 76 -3.24 7.30 9.48
C ALA A 76 -4.26 6.59 10.38
N LEU A 77 -5.04 5.66 9.82
CA LEU A 77 -6.03 4.88 10.58
C LEU A 77 -5.38 3.92 11.58
N VAL A 78 -4.25 3.29 11.21
CA VAL A 78 -3.49 2.42 12.13
C VAL A 78 -2.87 3.25 13.24
N ALA A 79 -2.22 4.37 12.91
CA ALA A 79 -1.59 5.25 13.89
C ALA A 79 -2.60 5.89 14.85
N TRP A 80 -3.77 6.30 14.35
CA TRP A 80 -4.86 6.83 15.17
C TRP A 80 -5.51 5.78 16.07
N ALA A 81 -5.37 4.50 15.74
CA ALA A 81 -5.95 3.42 16.52
C ALA A 81 -5.02 2.88 17.62
N GLN A 82 -3.87 3.54 17.84
CA GLN A 82 -2.97 3.31 18.98
C GLN A 82 -3.37 4.22 20.15
#